data_AF-A0A2H6GW71-F1
#
_entry.id   AF-A0A2H6GW71-F1
#
_cell.length_a   1.000
_cell.length_b   1.000
_cell.length_c   1.000
_cell.angle_alpha   90.00
_cell.angle_beta   90.00
_cell.angle_gamma   90.00
#
_symmetry.space_group_name_H-M   'P 1'
#
loop_
_entity.id
_entity.type
_entity.pdbx_description
1 polymer ?
#
loop_
_entity_poly.entity_id
_entity_poly.type
_entity_poly.pdbx_seq_one_letter_code
_entity_poly.pdbx_strand_id
1 'polypeptide(L)' 'MNPRTRIHAVKSDPSDDKILECAVEGIAEFIVTGDQHLLKIKVHSGVRIVNAKEMMTLL' A
#
# COMPACT_ATOMS: atom_id res chain seq x y z
N MET A 1 -14.75 -2.37 5.38
CA MET A 1 -13.61 -2.38 6.33
C MET A 1 -13.48 -0.97 6.89
N ASN A 2 -13.43 -0.81 8.21
CA ASN A 2 -13.26 0.49 8.88
C ASN A 2 -11.93 0.46 9.66
N PRO A 3 -10.80 0.76 9.00
CA PRO A 3 -9.50 0.87 9.67
C PRO A 3 -9.53 1.96 10.76
N ARG A 4 -8.79 1.74 11.85
CA ARG A 4 -8.69 2.65 13.00
C ARG A 4 -7.52 3.63 12.86
N THR A 5 -6.51 3.23 12.11
CA THR A 5 -5.35 4.05 11.76
C THR A 5 -5.77 5.03 10.68
N ARG A 6 -5.47 6.33 10.83
CA ARG A 6 -5.66 7.33 9.77
C ARG A 6 -4.30 7.67 9.19
N ILE A 7 -4.07 7.27 7.94
CA ILE A 7 -2.88 7.61 7.18
C ILE A 7 -3.26 8.76 6.24
N HIS A 8 -2.39 9.76 6.16
CA HIS A 8 -2.51 10.85 5.18
C HIS A 8 -1.26 10.85 4.31
N ALA A 9 -0.98 9.70 3.69
CA ALA A 9 0.21 9.50 2.87
C ALA A 9 -0.04 9.97 1.45
N VAL A 10 -1.27 9.84 0.96
CA VAL A 10 -1.64 10.20 -0.41
C VAL A 10 -2.46 11.49 -0.40
N LYS A 11 -1.78 12.64 -0.42
CA LYS A 11 -2.44 13.97 -0.59
C LYS A 11 -3.32 14.06 -1.86
N SER A 12 -3.11 13.16 -2.83
CA SER A 12 -3.81 13.17 -4.11
C SER A 12 -5.08 12.31 -4.15
N ASP A 13 -5.24 11.31 -3.27
CA ASP A 13 -6.45 10.48 -3.22
C ASP A 13 -6.63 9.82 -1.83
N PRO A 14 -7.59 10.30 -1.01
CA PRO A 14 -7.86 9.73 0.31
C PRO A 14 -8.45 8.31 0.27
N SER A 15 -8.76 7.76 -0.90
CA SER A 15 -9.21 6.36 -1.07
C SER A 15 -8.06 5.38 -0.85
N ASP A 16 -6.86 5.76 -1.31
CA ASP A 16 -5.64 4.95 -1.26
C ASP A 16 -5.13 4.78 0.17
N ASP A 17 -5.39 5.78 1.03
CA ASP A 17 -5.02 5.75 2.45
C ASP A 17 -5.61 4.50 3.15
N LYS A 18 -6.84 4.06 2.79
CA LYS A 18 -7.45 2.85 3.39
C LYS A 18 -6.71 1.56 3.06
N ILE A 19 -6.11 1.46 1.88
CA ILE A 19 -5.36 0.27 1.46
C ILE A 19 -4.06 0.20 2.27
N LEU A 20 -3.39 1.34 2.43
CA LEU A 20 -2.20 1.47 3.26
C LEU A 20 -2.51 1.19 4.73
N GLU A 21 -3.61 1.73 5.25
CA GLU A 21 -4.07 1.51 6.62
C GLU A 21 -4.32 0.03 6.89
N CYS A 22 -5.01 -0.66 5.98
CA CYS A 22 -5.27 -2.09 6.09
C CYS A 22 -3.98 -2.91 6.07
N ALA A 23 -3.03 -2.55 5.20
CA ALA A 23 -1.75 -3.25 5.13
C ALA A 23 -0.91 -3.04 6.40
N VAL A 24 -0.90 -1.82 6.96
CA VAL A 24 -0.22 -1.52 8.22
C VAL A 24 -0.88 -2.23 9.40
N GLU A 25 -2.22 -2.17 9.52
CA GLU A 25 -2.96 -2.88 10.57
C GLU A 25 -2.83 -4.40 10.47
N GLY A 26 -2.77 -4.91 9.24
CA GLY A 26 -2.57 -6.33 8.95
C GLY A 26 -1.12 -6.79 9.06
N ILE A 27 -0.17 -5.89 9.35
CA ILE A 27 1.28 -6.18 9.41
C ILE A 27 1.75 -6.86 8.10
N ALA A 28 1.23 -6.38 6.97
CA ALA A 28 1.60 -6.90 5.66
C ALA A 28 3.01 -6.44 5.29
N GLU A 29 3.81 -7.34 4.73
CA GLU A 29 5.12 -6.96 4.20
C GLU A 29 5.04 -6.36 2.79
N PHE A 30 4.00 -6.73 2.03
CA PHE A 30 3.82 -6.33 0.63
C PHE A 30 2.37 -5.97 0.28
N ILE A 31 2.20 -4.94 -0.53
CA ILE A 31 0.96 -4.62 -1.27
C ILE A 31 1.25 -4.87 -2.74
N VAL A 32 0.49 -5.77 -3.36
CA VAL A 32 0.57 -6.02 -4.80
C VAL A 32 -0.57 -5.26 -5.47
N THR A 33 -0.24 -4.28 -6.31
CA THR A 33 -1.26 -3.45 -6.99
C THR A 33 -0.84 -3.05 -8.40
N GLY A 34 -1.82 -2.82 -9.27
CA GLY A 34 -1.62 -2.20 -10.58
C GLY A 34 -1.80 -0.68 -10.58
N ASP A 35 -2.19 -0.10 -9.44
CA ASP A 35 -2.45 1.34 -9.33
C ASP A 35 -1.14 2.15 -9.34
N GLN A 36 -1.01 3.06 -10.31
CA GLN A 36 0.19 3.87 -10.47
C GLN A 36 0.39 4.88 -9.33
N HIS A 37 -0.66 5.34 -8.67
CA HIS A 37 -0.55 6.26 -7.53
C HIS A 37 0.10 5.54 -6.34
N LEU A 38 -0.37 4.34 -6.02
CA LEU A 38 0.22 3.51 -4.97
C LEU A 38 1.65 3.06 -5.32
N LEU A 39 1.89 2.66 -6.57
CA LEU A 39 3.23 2.25 -7.02
C LEU A 39 4.27 3.37 -6.93
N LYS A 40 3.86 4.65 -7.02
CA LYS A 40 4.78 5.80 -6.83
C LYS A 40 5.28 5.93 -5.40
N ILE A 41 4.51 5.46 -4.41
CA ILE A 41 4.87 5.54 -2.99
C ILE A 41 6.04 4.58 -2.70
N LYS A 42 6.08 3.42 -3.38
CA LYS A 42 7.06 2.32 -3.26
C LYS A 42 7.13 1.64 -1.89
N VAL A 43 7.22 2.41 -0.80
CA VAL A 43 7.26 1.92 0.57
C VAL A 43 6.46 2.84 1.46
N HIS A 44 5.58 2.27 2.28
CA HIS A 44 4.83 3.02 3.28
C HIS A 44 4.85 2.29 4.63
N SER A 45 5.35 2.96 5.67
CA SER A 45 5.36 2.42 7.05
C SER A 45 5.92 0.99 7.16
N GLY A 46 6.95 0.67 6.37
CA GLY A 46 7.59 -0.65 6.31
C GLY A 46 6.97 -1.62 5.30
N VAL A 47 5.79 -1.33 4.76
CA VAL A 47 5.11 -2.13 3.74
C VAL A 47 5.65 -1.77 2.35
N ARG A 48 6.09 -2.76 1.58
CA ARG A 48 6.55 -2.58 0.19
C ARG A 48 5.39 -2.64 -0.79
N ILE A 49 5.29 -1.67 -1.67
CA ILE A 49 4.25 -1.62 -2.70
C ILE A 49 4.90 -1.99 -4.02
N VAL A 50 4.45 -3.09 -4.60
CA VAL A 50 5.03 -3.69 -5.80
C VAL A 50 3.93 -3.98 -6.81
N ASN A 51 4.28 -4.01 -8.09
CA ASN A 51 3.36 -4.51 -9.10
C ASN A 51 3.41 -6.05 -9.16
N ALA A 52 2.42 -6.65 -9.84
CA ALA A 52 2.34 -8.10 -9.96
C ALA A 52 3.61 -8.72 -10.58
N LYS A 53 4.23 -8.04 -11.55
CA LYS A 53 5.45 -8.53 -12.20
C LYS A 53 6.65 -8.52 -11.25
N GLU A 54 6.80 -7.48 -10.44
CA GLU A 54 7.83 -7.40 -9.40
C GLU A 54 7.63 -8.49 -8.34
N MET A 55 6.39 -8.71 -7.89
CA MET A 55 6.07 -9.79 -6.93
C MET A 55 6.44 -11.18 -7.48
N MET A 56 6.16 -11.45 -8.75
CA MET A 56 6.54 -12.71 -9.40
C MET A 56 8.06 -12.92 -9.48
N THR A 57 8.87 -11.88 -9.32
CA THR A 57 10.34 -11.99 -9.31
C THR A 57 10.90 -12.16 -7.90
N LEU A 58 10.10 -11.87 -6.87
CA LEU A 58 10.48 -11.99 -5.45
C LEU A 58 10.13 -13.35 -4.84
N LEU A 59 9.29 -14.14 -5.52
CA LEU A 59 8.94 -15.53 -5.21
C LEU A 59 9.94 -16.50 -5.85
#